data_AF-W4RMM6-F1
#
_entry.id   AF-W4RMM6-F1
#
_cell.length_a   1.000
_cell.length_b   1.000
_cell.length_c   1.000
_cell.angle_alpha   90.00
_cell.angle_beta   90.00
_cell.angle_gamma   90.00
#
_symmetry.space_group_name_H-M   'P 1'
#
loop_
_entity.id
_entity.type
_entity.pdbx_description
1 polymer ?
#
loop_
_entity_poly.entity_id
_entity_poly.type
_entity_poly.pdbx_seq_one_letter_code
_entity_poly.pdbx_strand_id
1 'polypeptide(L)'
;MKKLLQIIIGLGLILTPFYTNAHVKWFTEVAPKKESIENILSPLFMGLALLAAVVLASLTIIIPKMAQMPLIKKWDDFLSGFRKYSRYLLKYGTAVALIIQVTNGTLFAPEFQLDSILMTVLAWITIGLLLVPHHIATKLGASILLVLFIMVTVKHGIFYMLDYGFYVAIIGVLLVGSTKLENVGFPFLYLGTGLSLCWVAVEKWVYPTMSLDIVANHQVPTFGFEPAAFIVMAAFVEFVVGYLLVVGILNRVLGFVVTTIFILTTMLFGFTEIIGHFMIHIVLIIFIIEGVSFYNPPIKMHKTRVDQFVFIFLNFIFSYRHLF
;
A
#
# COMPACT_ATOMS: atom_id res chain seq x y z
N MET A 1 -12.52 -9.59 27.10
CA MET A 1 -11.77 -8.31 27.05
C MET A 1 -10.36 -8.44 27.63
N LYS A 2 -10.16 -8.88 28.88
CA LYS A 2 -8.80 -9.03 29.48
C LYS A 2 -7.84 -9.94 28.69
N LYS A 3 -8.32 -11.09 28.17
CA LYS A 3 -7.50 -11.99 27.34
C LYS A 3 -7.06 -11.38 26.01
N LEU A 4 -7.93 -10.59 25.37
CA LEU A 4 -7.60 -9.91 24.12
C LEU A 4 -6.56 -8.81 24.35
N LEU A 5 -6.69 -8.05 25.44
CA LEU A 5 -5.71 -7.06 25.86
C LEU A 5 -4.35 -7.70 26.19
N GLN A 6 -4.35 -8.85 26.86
CA GLN A 6 -3.11 -9.61 27.15
C GLN A 6 -2.45 -10.17 25.88
N ILE A 7 -3.24 -10.60 24.88
CA ILE A 7 -2.72 -11.02 23.58
C ILE A 7 -2.15 -9.83 22.80
N ILE A 8 -2.81 -8.67 22.84
CA ILE A 8 -2.34 -7.44 22.19
C ILE A 8 -1.07 -6.91 22.86
N ILE A 9 -0.99 -6.94 24.19
CA ILE A 9 0.21 -6.53 24.95
C ILE A 9 1.34 -7.56 24.74
N GLY A 10 1.02 -8.85 24.70
CA GLY A 10 1.98 -9.91 24.41
C GLY A 10 2.55 -9.81 22.99
N LEU A 11 1.70 -9.55 21.99
CA LEU A 11 2.14 -9.20 20.64
C LEU A 11 2.97 -7.91 20.65
N GLY A 12 2.53 -6.86 21.34
CA GLY A 12 3.26 -5.61 21.47
C GLY A 12 4.68 -5.77 22.05
N LEU A 13 4.85 -6.67 23.04
CA LEU A 13 6.14 -6.99 23.65
C LEU A 13 7.01 -7.92 22.80
N ILE A 14 6.43 -8.76 21.95
CA ILE A 14 7.18 -9.58 20.98
C ILE A 14 7.61 -8.72 19.77
N LEU A 15 6.84 -7.67 19.48
CA LEU A 15 7.09 -6.71 18.40
C LEU A 15 7.98 -5.53 18.82
N THR A 16 8.44 -5.47 20.08
CA THR A 16 9.46 -4.49 20.45
C THR A 16 10.78 -4.85 19.77
N PRO A 17 11.36 -3.97 18.96
CA PRO A 17 12.51 -4.30 18.16
C PRO A 17 13.76 -4.33 19.05
N PHE A 18 14.33 -5.52 19.26
CA PHE A 18 15.68 -5.63 19.83
C PHE A 18 16.77 -5.20 18.84
N TYR A 19 16.43 -5.06 17.55
CA TYR A 19 17.33 -4.54 16.52
C TYR A 19 16.52 -3.79 15.47
N THR A 20 16.44 -2.47 15.59
CA THR A 20 16.10 -1.60 14.44
C THR A 20 17.41 -1.09 13.88
N ASN A 21 18.10 -1.92 13.11
CA ASN A 21 18.98 -1.36 12.09
C ASN A 21 18.03 -0.71 11.09
N ALA A 22 18.06 0.61 11.07
CA ALA A 22 17.28 1.38 10.13
C ALA A 22 17.94 1.12 8.76
N HIS A 23 17.40 0.12 8.06
CA HIS A 23 17.93 -0.34 6.80
C HIS A 23 17.66 0.71 5.73
N VAL A 24 18.68 0.92 4.93
CA VAL A 24 18.66 1.84 3.81
C VAL A 24 17.80 1.23 2.69
N LYS A 25 16.92 2.05 2.09
CA LYS A 25 16.09 1.66 0.95
C LYS A 25 16.88 1.64 -0.35
N TRP A 26 16.41 0.89 -1.36
CA TRP A 26 17.10 0.67 -2.64
C TRP A 26 17.43 1.93 -3.49
N PHE A 27 17.04 3.15 -3.07
CA PHE A 27 17.33 4.41 -3.77
C PHE A 27 18.24 5.38 -3.00
N THR A 28 18.68 5.01 -1.80
CA THR A 28 19.62 5.83 -1.02
C THR A 28 20.64 4.92 -0.37
N GLU A 29 21.73 5.47 0.18
CA GLU A 29 22.65 4.78 1.11
C GLU A 29 22.69 5.47 2.49
N VAL A 30 21.89 6.52 2.66
CA VAL A 30 21.89 7.37 3.85
C VAL A 30 21.16 6.66 4.99
N ALA A 31 21.85 6.58 6.13
CA ALA A 31 21.27 6.04 7.35
C ALA A 31 20.03 6.85 7.78
N PRO A 32 18.91 6.19 8.15
CA PRO A 32 17.68 6.88 8.53
C PRO A 32 17.89 7.74 9.77
N LYS A 33 17.72 9.06 9.63
CA LYS A 33 17.75 10.00 10.75
C LYS A 33 16.35 10.46 11.09
N LYS A 34 15.89 10.10 12.29
CA LYS A 34 14.57 10.48 12.81
C LYS A 34 14.50 11.99 13.06
N GLU A 35 13.44 12.62 12.58
CA GLU A 35 13.07 13.99 12.94
C GLU A 35 12.34 14.04 14.29
N SER A 36 12.55 15.15 14.99
CA SER A 36 11.73 15.65 16.08
C SER A 36 10.28 15.89 15.64
N ILE A 37 9.35 15.59 16.56
CA ILE A 37 7.91 15.78 16.34
C ILE A 37 7.57 17.27 16.10
N GLU A 38 8.31 18.18 16.73
CA GLU A 38 8.12 19.63 16.60
C GLU A 38 8.33 20.11 15.16
N ASN A 39 9.36 19.60 14.48
CA ASN A 39 9.63 19.95 13.10
C ASN A 39 8.69 19.22 12.12
N ILE A 40 8.27 17.99 12.45
CA ILE A 40 7.27 17.27 11.64
C ILE A 40 5.95 18.04 11.66
N LEU A 41 5.49 18.47 12.83
CA LEU A 41 4.28 19.26 13.02
C LEU A 41 4.52 20.76 12.72
N SER A 42 5.27 21.05 11.66
CA SER A 42 5.50 22.41 11.18
C SER A 42 4.20 23.12 10.75
N PRO A 43 4.21 24.46 10.63
CA PRO A 43 3.07 25.20 10.09
C PRO A 43 2.63 24.72 8.70
N LEU A 44 3.59 24.30 7.86
CA LEU A 44 3.31 23.71 6.55
C LEU A 44 2.54 22.39 6.70
N PHE A 45 3.00 21.50 7.58
CA PHE A 45 2.32 20.24 7.86
C PHE A 45 0.90 20.47 8.36
N MET A 46 0.71 21.36 9.33
CA MET A 46 -0.63 21.65 9.87
C MET A 46 -1.57 22.25 8.81
N GLY A 47 -1.05 23.16 7.97
CA GLY A 47 -1.80 23.74 6.86
C GLY A 47 -2.22 22.70 5.82
N LEU A 48 -1.30 21.81 5.44
CA LEU A 48 -1.57 20.71 4.52
C LEU A 48 -2.53 19.66 5.11
N ALA A 49 -2.41 19.35 6.39
CA ALA A 49 -3.33 18.44 7.08
C ALA A 49 -4.77 19.00 7.10
N LEU A 50 -4.92 20.30 7.39
CA LEU A 50 -6.22 20.97 7.33
C LEU A 50 -6.78 20.99 5.91
N LEU A 51 -5.94 21.33 4.92
CA LEU A 51 -6.34 21.34 3.51
C LEU A 51 -6.78 19.95 3.05
N ALA A 52 -5.99 18.91 3.36
CA ALA A 52 -6.30 17.53 3.04
C ALA A 52 -7.62 17.09 3.70
N ALA A 53 -7.85 17.45 4.97
CA ALA A 53 -9.10 17.17 5.66
C ALA A 53 -10.31 17.82 4.95
N VAL A 54 -10.19 19.08 4.53
CA VAL A 54 -11.23 19.80 3.78
C VAL A 54 -11.48 19.17 2.41
N VAL A 55 -10.43 18.80 1.69
CA VAL A 55 -10.53 18.13 0.39
C VAL A 55 -11.23 16.78 0.54
N LEU A 56 -10.77 15.93 1.46
CA LEU A 56 -11.37 14.62 1.74
C LEU A 56 -12.84 14.72 2.15
N ALA A 57 -13.16 15.68 3.00
CA ALA A 57 -14.53 15.89 3.43
C ALA A 57 -15.41 16.40 2.26
N SER A 58 -14.88 17.27 1.39
CA SER A 58 -15.58 17.75 0.18
C SER A 58 -15.84 16.63 -0.83
N LEU A 59 -14.93 15.65 -0.95
CA LEU A 59 -15.11 14.49 -1.82
C LEU A 59 -16.38 13.69 -1.48
N THR A 60 -16.83 13.65 -0.22
CA THR A 60 -18.10 12.98 0.15
C THR A 60 -19.33 13.58 -0.53
N ILE A 61 -19.27 14.87 -0.88
CA ILE A 61 -20.36 15.60 -1.53
C ILE A 61 -20.25 15.47 -3.06
N ILE A 62 -19.02 15.50 -3.58
CA ILE A 62 -18.73 15.50 -5.01
C ILE A 62 -18.93 14.10 -5.61
N ILE A 63 -18.44 13.05 -4.95
CA ILE A 63 -18.43 11.69 -5.48
C ILE A 63 -19.84 11.17 -5.82
N PRO A 64 -20.85 11.29 -4.95
CA PRO A 64 -22.20 10.83 -5.28
C PRO A 64 -22.80 11.55 -6.50
N LYS A 65 -22.43 12.83 -6.72
CA LYS A 65 -22.87 13.59 -7.90
C LYS A 65 -22.18 13.09 -9.16
N MET A 66 -20.86 12.89 -9.11
CA MET A 66 -20.09 12.36 -10.26
C MET A 66 -20.54 10.95 -10.64
N ALA A 67 -20.80 10.08 -9.67
CA ALA A 67 -21.25 8.71 -9.91
C ALA A 67 -22.59 8.61 -10.69
N GLN A 68 -23.39 9.68 -10.71
CA GLN A 68 -24.64 9.72 -11.48
C GLN A 68 -24.43 10.06 -12.96
N MET A 69 -23.25 10.53 -13.36
CA MET A 69 -22.97 10.91 -14.74
C MET A 69 -22.99 9.67 -15.67
N PRO A 70 -23.63 9.77 -16.85
CA PRO A 70 -23.83 8.63 -17.75
C PRO A 70 -22.51 8.07 -18.30
N LEU A 71 -21.51 8.93 -18.53
CA LEU A 71 -20.16 8.51 -18.91
C LEU A 71 -19.54 7.64 -17.83
N ILE A 72 -19.54 8.10 -16.58
CA ILE A 72 -18.94 7.37 -15.45
C ILE A 72 -19.61 6.01 -15.26
N LYS A 73 -20.94 5.93 -15.36
CA LYS A 73 -21.66 4.65 -15.31
C LYS A 73 -21.28 3.69 -16.43
N LYS A 74 -21.19 4.17 -17.68
CA LYS A 74 -20.79 3.33 -18.81
C LYS A 74 -19.39 2.74 -18.64
N TRP A 75 -18.45 3.56 -18.15
CA TRP A 75 -17.10 3.10 -17.83
C TRP A 75 -17.09 2.11 -16.66
N ASP A 76 -17.89 2.36 -15.63
CA ASP A 76 -18.05 1.47 -14.47
C ASP A 76 -18.59 0.09 -14.89
N ASP A 77 -19.62 0.06 -15.73
CA ASP A 77 -20.22 -1.19 -16.25
C ASP A 77 -19.24 -1.97 -17.12
N PHE A 78 -18.55 -1.29 -18.04
CA PHE A 78 -17.54 -1.90 -18.91
C PHE A 78 -16.42 -2.56 -18.11
N LEU A 79 -15.83 -1.83 -17.17
CA LEU A 79 -14.73 -2.35 -16.35
C LEU A 79 -15.20 -3.42 -15.36
N SER A 80 -16.43 -3.32 -14.85
CA SER A 80 -17.03 -4.34 -13.98
C SER A 80 -17.18 -5.70 -14.66
N GLY A 81 -17.31 -5.73 -16.00
CA GLY A 81 -17.31 -6.97 -16.78
C GLY A 81 -16.02 -7.80 -16.63
N PHE A 82 -14.92 -7.17 -16.24
CA PHE A 82 -13.62 -7.82 -16.06
C PHE A 82 -13.38 -8.35 -14.63
N ARG A 83 -14.29 -8.11 -13.66
CA ARG A 83 -14.14 -8.58 -12.26
C ARG A 83 -13.89 -10.07 -12.11
N LYS A 84 -14.44 -10.88 -13.03
CA LYS A 84 -14.20 -12.34 -13.08
C LYS A 84 -12.72 -12.69 -13.27
N TYR A 85 -11.91 -11.79 -13.83
CA TYR A 85 -10.48 -11.99 -14.05
C TYR A 85 -9.62 -11.48 -12.90
N SER A 86 -10.13 -10.65 -11.98
CA SER A 86 -9.33 -10.03 -10.90
C SER A 86 -8.51 -11.04 -10.09
N ARG A 87 -9.07 -12.21 -9.81
CA ARG A 87 -8.36 -13.28 -9.09
C ARG A 87 -7.29 -13.97 -9.92
N TYR A 88 -7.57 -14.22 -11.19
CA TYR A 88 -6.57 -14.78 -12.11
C TYR A 88 -5.42 -13.79 -12.31
N LEU A 89 -5.75 -12.51 -12.44
CA LEU A 89 -4.78 -11.42 -12.52
C LEU A 89 -3.92 -11.35 -11.26
N LEU A 90 -4.53 -11.46 -10.07
CA LEU A 90 -3.77 -11.49 -8.82
C LEU A 90 -2.85 -12.70 -8.74
N LYS A 91 -3.36 -13.89 -9.04
CA LYS A 91 -2.62 -15.15 -8.98
C LYS A 91 -1.44 -15.17 -9.95
N TYR A 92 -1.70 -14.96 -11.24
CA TYR A 92 -0.67 -15.01 -12.27
C TYR A 92 0.23 -13.78 -12.22
N GLY A 93 -0.31 -12.60 -11.88
CA GLY A 93 0.50 -11.41 -11.63
C GLY A 93 1.46 -11.58 -10.47
N THR A 94 1.06 -12.26 -9.39
CA THR A 94 1.98 -12.63 -8.29
C THR A 94 3.07 -13.58 -8.77
N ALA A 95 2.74 -14.58 -9.59
CA ALA A 95 3.73 -15.48 -10.16
C ALA A 95 4.74 -14.73 -11.05
N VAL A 96 4.27 -13.84 -11.93
CA VAL A 96 5.14 -13.02 -12.80
C VAL A 96 6.00 -12.06 -11.98
N ALA A 97 5.43 -11.41 -10.95
CA ALA A 97 6.20 -10.55 -10.05
C ALA A 97 7.33 -11.31 -9.37
N LEU A 98 7.06 -12.53 -8.87
CA LEU A 98 8.08 -13.38 -8.28
C LEU A 98 9.12 -13.84 -9.31
N ILE A 99 8.73 -14.12 -10.56
CA ILE A 99 9.69 -14.44 -11.64
C ILE A 99 10.63 -13.25 -11.86
N ILE A 100 10.11 -12.04 -11.99
CA ILE A 100 10.92 -10.83 -12.18
C ILE A 100 11.89 -10.66 -11.01
N GLN A 101 11.43 -10.81 -9.77
CA GLN A 101 12.28 -10.67 -8.58
C GLN A 101 13.38 -11.76 -8.54
N VAL A 102 12.99 -13.03 -8.62
CA VAL A 102 13.92 -14.16 -8.48
C VAL A 102 14.96 -14.18 -9.61
N THR A 103 14.58 -13.79 -10.82
CA THR A 103 15.54 -13.68 -11.95
C THR A 103 16.53 -12.53 -11.80
N ASN A 104 16.20 -11.50 -11.02
CA ASN A 104 17.11 -10.42 -10.63
C ASN A 104 17.84 -10.68 -9.30
N GLY A 105 17.70 -11.89 -8.73
CA GLY A 105 18.38 -12.26 -7.48
C GLY A 105 17.72 -11.69 -6.22
N THR A 106 16.49 -11.18 -6.32
CA THR A 106 15.78 -10.50 -5.23
C THR A 106 14.44 -11.18 -4.91
N LEU A 107 13.80 -10.80 -3.79
CA LEU A 107 12.51 -11.35 -3.39
C LEU A 107 11.62 -10.27 -2.77
N PHE A 108 10.40 -10.09 -3.28
CA PHE A 108 9.44 -9.02 -2.90
C PHE A 108 9.87 -7.59 -3.24
N ALA A 109 11.18 -7.31 -3.23
CA ALA A 109 11.74 -5.98 -3.15
C ALA A 109 13.20 -6.00 -3.64
N PRO A 110 13.68 -5.07 -4.51
CA PRO A 110 15.06 -5.01 -4.99
C PRO A 110 16.17 -5.05 -3.92
N GLU A 111 15.91 -4.60 -2.68
CA GLU A 111 16.88 -4.63 -1.60
C GLU A 111 16.95 -5.98 -0.88
N PHE A 112 15.94 -6.83 -1.03
CA PHE A 112 15.89 -8.16 -0.41
C PHE A 112 16.58 -9.19 -1.29
N GLN A 113 17.90 -9.29 -1.12
CA GLN A 113 18.73 -10.25 -1.84
C GLN A 113 18.42 -11.70 -1.44
N LEU A 114 18.37 -12.59 -2.44
CA LEU A 114 18.19 -14.03 -2.28
C LEU A 114 19.52 -14.71 -1.90
N ASP A 115 19.91 -14.56 -0.64
CA ASP A 115 21.18 -15.12 -0.13
C ASP A 115 21.11 -16.63 0.20
N SER A 116 19.90 -17.19 0.28
CA SER A 116 19.68 -18.57 0.74
C SER A 116 19.12 -19.46 -0.36
N ILE A 117 19.78 -20.60 -0.61
CA ILE A 117 19.30 -21.65 -1.51
C ILE A 117 17.87 -22.09 -1.16
N LEU A 118 17.55 -22.17 0.14
CA LEU A 118 16.22 -22.54 0.61
C LEU A 118 15.16 -21.51 0.15
N MET A 119 15.42 -20.21 0.30
CA MET A 119 14.50 -19.16 -0.14
C MET A 119 14.29 -19.21 -1.65
N THR A 120 15.36 -19.40 -2.42
CA THR A 120 15.29 -19.52 -3.89
C THR A 120 14.46 -20.72 -4.33
N VAL A 121 14.68 -21.89 -3.71
CA VAL A 121 13.90 -23.11 -4.00
C VAL A 121 12.42 -22.91 -3.65
N LEU A 122 12.13 -22.37 -2.47
CA LEU A 122 10.76 -22.10 -2.03
C LEU A 122 10.06 -21.07 -2.94
N ALA A 123 10.78 -20.05 -3.43
CA ALA A 123 10.24 -19.07 -4.37
C ALA A 123 9.88 -19.73 -5.72
N TRP A 124 10.76 -20.57 -6.27
CA TRP A 124 10.47 -21.31 -7.51
C TRP A 124 9.32 -22.31 -7.36
N ILE A 125 9.24 -23.02 -6.22
CA ILE A 125 8.08 -23.89 -5.90
C ILE A 125 6.80 -23.06 -5.84
N THR A 126 6.83 -21.89 -5.20
CA THR A 126 5.69 -20.97 -5.13
C THR A 126 5.24 -20.55 -6.52
N ILE A 127 6.17 -20.14 -7.39
CA ILE A 127 5.89 -19.78 -8.79
C ILE A 127 5.21 -20.95 -9.52
N GLY A 128 5.80 -22.16 -9.44
CA GLY A 128 5.23 -23.35 -10.08
C GLY A 128 3.81 -23.64 -9.62
N LEU A 129 3.55 -23.59 -8.31
CA LEU A 129 2.22 -23.80 -7.73
C LEU A 129 1.20 -22.73 -8.13
N LEU A 130 1.63 -21.46 -8.24
CA LEU A 130 0.77 -20.37 -8.71
C LEU A 130 0.49 -20.43 -10.22
N LEU A 131 1.33 -21.07 -11.04
CA LEU A 131 1.05 -21.25 -12.47
C LEU A 131 0.08 -22.41 -12.74
N VAL A 132 0.01 -23.41 -11.86
CA VAL A 132 -0.95 -24.51 -12.00
C VAL A 132 -2.38 -23.98 -11.85
N PRO A 133 -3.31 -24.20 -12.81
CA PRO A 133 -4.67 -23.67 -12.78
C PRO A 133 -5.60 -24.44 -11.81
N HIS A 134 -5.13 -24.74 -10.60
CA HIS A 134 -5.87 -25.46 -9.57
C HIS A 134 -5.92 -24.67 -8.24
N HIS A 135 -7.06 -24.70 -7.55
CA HIS A 135 -7.27 -23.93 -6.33
C HIS A 135 -6.42 -24.43 -5.15
N ILE A 136 -6.22 -25.76 -5.02
CA ILE A 136 -5.35 -26.33 -3.97
C ILE A 136 -3.90 -25.91 -4.19
N ALA A 137 -3.41 -25.94 -5.43
CA ALA A 137 -2.06 -25.49 -5.76
C ALA A 137 -1.88 -24.01 -5.41
N THR A 138 -2.90 -23.19 -5.68
CA THR A 138 -2.90 -21.76 -5.31
C THR A 138 -2.78 -21.56 -3.80
N LYS A 139 -3.52 -22.33 -2.99
CA LYS A 139 -3.44 -22.26 -1.53
C LYS A 139 -2.09 -22.72 -1.00
N LEU A 140 -1.54 -23.81 -1.54
CA LEU A 140 -0.20 -24.27 -1.18
C LEU A 140 0.87 -23.24 -1.54
N GLY A 141 0.79 -22.65 -2.74
CA GLY A 141 1.68 -21.57 -3.16
C GLY A 141 1.58 -20.35 -2.25
N ALA A 142 0.36 -19.93 -1.89
CA ALA A 142 0.16 -18.81 -0.96
C ALA A 142 0.67 -19.11 0.46
N SER A 143 0.56 -20.34 0.95
CA SER A 143 1.15 -20.75 2.23
C SER A 143 2.67 -20.70 2.21
N ILE A 144 3.32 -21.13 1.13
CA ILE A 144 4.78 -21.01 0.99
C ILE A 144 5.19 -19.54 0.85
N LEU A 145 4.42 -18.73 0.11
CA LEU A 145 4.63 -17.29 0.00
C LEU A 145 4.57 -16.60 1.37
N LEU A 146 3.66 -17.03 2.25
CA LEU A 146 3.60 -16.57 3.63
C LEU A 146 4.84 -16.95 4.44
N VAL A 147 5.33 -18.18 4.29
CA VAL A 147 6.57 -18.61 4.93
C VAL A 147 7.74 -17.75 4.46
N LEU A 148 7.86 -17.52 3.15
CA LEU A 148 8.88 -16.63 2.58
C LEU A 148 8.78 -15.21 3.16
N PHE A 149 7.56 -14.65 3.24
CA PHE A 149 7.34 -13.32 3.80
C PHE A 149 7.75 -13.26 5.28
N ILE A 150 7.42 -14.28 6.08
CA ILE A 150 7.83 -14.38 7.49
C ILE A 150 9.36 -14.47 7.59
N MET A 151 10.02 -15.28 6.75
CA MET A 151 11.48 -15.42 6.77
C MET A 151 12.18 -14.08 6.48
N VAL A 152 11.70 -13.33 5.49
CA VAL A 152 12.21 -11.98 5.19
C VAL A 152 11.91 -11.02 6.34
N THR A 153 10.71 -11.08 6.92
CA THR A 153 10.31 -10.25 8.06
C THR A 153 11.17 -10.49 9.29
N VAL A 154 11.53 -11.74 9.58
CA VAL A 154 12.42 -12.07 10.71
C VAL A 154 13.83 -11.54 10.46
N LYS A 155 14.30 -11.52 9.20
CA LYS A 155 15.62 -11.02 8.83
C LYS A 155 15.71 -9.49 8.89
N HIS A 156 14.69 -8.78 8.43
CA HIS A 156 14.72 -7.32 8.24
C HIS A 156 13.91 -6.51 9.27
N GLY A 157 13.05 -7.17 10.06
CA GLY A 157 12.21 -6.56 11.08
C GLY A 157 10.81 -6.18 10.59
N ILE A 158 9.84 -6.14 11.51
CA ILE A 158 8.43 -5.95 11.16
C ILE A 158 8.12 -4.56 10.62
N PHE A 159 8.73 -3.51 11.20
CA PHE A 159 8.48 -2.12 10.79
C PHE A 159 8.95 -1.86 9.37
N TYR A 160 10.07 -2.47 8.96
CA TYR A 160 10.57 -2.40 7.60
C TYR A 160 9.63 -3.11 6.61
N MET A 161 8.99 -4.20 7.05
CA MET A 161 8.06 -4.95 6.21
C MET A 161 6.66 -4.34 6.10
N LEU A 162 6.36 -3.26 6.82
CA LEU A 162 5.07 -2.56 6.71
C LEU A 162 4.87 -1.93 5.33
N ASP A 163 5.94 -1.46 4.69
CA ASP A 163 6.00 -1.04 3.29
C ASP A 163 5.46 -2.13 2.35
N TYR A 164 5.74 -3.39 2.68
CA TYR A 164 5.37 -4.57 1.91
C TYR A 164 4.10 -5.24 2.45
N GLY A 165 3.34 -4.57 3.33
CA GLY A 165 2.12 -5.10 3.94
C GLY A 165 1.04 -5.52 2.94
N PHE A 166 1.06 -4.97 1.72
CA PHE A 166 0.18 -5.41 0.64
C PHE A 166 0.42 -6.89 0.24
N TYR A 167 1.62 -7.45 0.41
CA TYR A 167 1.87 -8.88 0.20
C TYR A 167 1.10 -9.76 1.19
N VAL A 168 0.97 -9.35 2.45
CA VAL A 168 0.11 -10.05 3.43
C VAL A 168 -1.33 -10.07 2.94
N ALA A 169 -1.79 -8.97 2.34
CA ALA A 169 -3.12 -8.90 1.77
C ALA A 169 -3.30 -9.83 0.55
N ILE A 170 -2.32 -9.85 -0.36
CA ILE A 170 -2.28 -10.75 -1.51
C ILE A 170 -2.36 -12.22 -1.06
N ILE A 171 -1.50 -12.61 -0.10
CA ILE A 171 -1.48 -13.95 0.49
C ILE A 171 -2.86 -14.30 1.06
N GLY A 172 -3.46 -13.38 1.83
CA GLY A 172 -4.80 -13.56 2.39
C GLY A 172 -5.86 -13.82 1.31
N VAL A 173 -5.86 -13.03 0.23
CA VAL A 173 -6.81 -13.23 -0.89
C VAL A 173 -6.62 -14.59 -1.56
N LEU A 174 -5.37 -15.01 -1.80
CA LEU A 174 -5.07 -16.28 -2.45
C LEU A 174 -5.44 -17.48 -1.57
N LEU A 175 -5.23 -17.41 -0.25
CA LEU A 175 -5.62 -18.46 0.70
C LEU A 175 -7.14 -18.62 0.84
N VAL A 176 -7.86 -17.49 0.85
CA VAL A 176 -9.31 -17.44 1.02
C VAL A 176 -10.07 -17.79 -0.27
N GLY A 177 -9.38 -17.88 -1.41
CA GLY A 177 -9.98 -18.27 -2.69
C GLY A 177 -10.75 -19.60 -2.62
N SER A 178 -11.91 -19.65 -3.26
CA SER A 178 -12.81 -20.82 -3.27
C SER A 178 -13.31 -21.22 -1.88
N THR A 179 -13.57 -20.22 -1.02
CA THR A 179 -14.16 -20.42 0.32
C THR A 179 -15.31 -19.44 0.57
N LYS A 180 -16.04 -19.61 1.67
CA LYS A 180 -17.15 -18.71 2.05
C LYS A 180 -16.70 -17.26 2.35
N LEU A 181 -15.41 -17.04 2.62
CA LEU A 181 -14.84 -15.72 2.95
C LEU A 181 -14.33 -14.96 1.72
N GLU A 182 -14.53 -15.51 0.52
CA GLU A 182 -14.05 -14.97 -0.75
C GLU A 182 -14.42 -13.50 -1.00
N ASN A 183 -15.60 -13.09 -0.54
CA ASN A 183 -16.10 -11.72 -0.67
C ASN A 183 -15.30 -10.71 0.18
N VAL A 184 -14.55 -11.17 1.18
CA VAL A 184 -13.74 -10.32 2.08
C VAL A 184 -12.31 -10.13 1.55
N GLY A 185 -11.86 -10.97 0.62
CA GLY A 185 -10.50 -10.93 0.08
C GLY A 185 -10.15 -9.58 -0.56
N PHE A 186 -10.97 -9.07 -1.47
CA PHE A 186 -10.67 -7.80 -2.14
C PHE A 186 -10.70 -6.59 -1.19
N PRO A 187 -11.69 -6.43 -0.28
CA PRO A 187 -11.61 -5.42 0.78
C PRO A 187 -10.30 -5.48 1.58
N PHE A 188 -9.81 -6.69 1.88
CA PHE A 188 -8.53 -6.86 2.58
C PHE A 188 -7.34 -6.39 1.73
N LEU A 189 -7.36 -6.61 0.41
CA LEU A 189 -6.35 -6.10 -0.53
C LEU A 189 -6.31 -4.57 -0.56
N TYR A 190 -7.47 -3.90 -0.58
CA TYR A 190 -7.55 -2.43 -0.47
C TYR A 190 -6.95 -1.92 0.83
N LEU A 191 -7.33 -2.56 1.96
CA LEU A 191 -6.86 -2.16 3.28
C LEU A 191 -5.34 -2.36 3.43
N GLY A 192 -4.81 -3.51 3.03
CA GLY A 192 -3.37 -3.78 3.14
C GLY A 192 -2.53 -2.86 2.26
N THR A 193 -3.01 -2.57 1.04
CA THR A 193 -2.31 -1.65 0.11
C THR A 193 -2.40 -0.21 0.59
N GLY A 194 -3.57 0.23 1.03
CA GLY A 194 -3.76 1.59 1.55
C GLY A 194 -2.94 1.85 2.83
N LEU A 195 -2.89 0.88 3.76
CA LEU A 195 -2.07 1.00 4.97
C LEU A 195 -0.56 1.02 4.67
N SER A 196 -0.10 0.21 3.71
CA SER A 196 1.30 0.24 3.24
C SER A 196 1.67 1.61 2.66
N LEU A 197 0.81 2.20 1.83
CA LEU A 197 1.04 3.56 1.29
C LEU A 197 1.02 4.63 2.37
N CYS A 198 0.08 4.56 3.34
CA CYS A 198 0.08 5.48 4.48
C CYS A 198 1.37 5.37 5.30
N TRP A 199 1.90 4.16 5.48
CA TRP A 199 3.14 3.95 6.22
C TRP A 199 4.35 4.55 5.49
N VAL A 200 4.49 4.33 4.17
CA VAL A 200 5.56 4.95 3.36
C VAL A 200 5.51 6.48 3.43
N ALA A 201 4.31 7.06 3.44
CA ALA A 201 4.14 8.51 3.61
C ALA A 201 4.59 8.99 5.00
N VAL A 202 4.25 8.26 6.06
CA VAL A 202 4.67 8.57 7.44
C VAL A 202 6.18 8.48 7.56
N GLU A 203 6.80 7.49 6.96
CA GLU A 203 8.25 7.34 6.94
C GLU A 203 8.94 8.55 6.29
N LYS A 204 8.37 9.14 5.24
CA LYS A 204 8.89 10.37 4.62
C LYS A 204 8.86 11.57 5.57
N TRP A 205 7.87 11.65 6.46
CA TRP A 205 7.83 12.68 7.50
C TRP A 205 8.83 12.40 8.63
N VAL A 206 8.93 11.14 9.06
CA VAL A 206 9.78 10.76 10.20
C VAL A 206 11.25 10.71 9.82
N TYR A 207 11.59 10.31 8.60
CA TYR A 207 12.95 10.15 8.08
C TYR A 207 13.15 10.91 6.75
N PRO A 208 13.00 12.25 6.75
CA PRO A 208 13.03 13.04 5.51
C PRO A 208 14.39 13.03 4.82
N THR A 209 15.47 12.75 5.55
CA THR A 209 16.86 12.69 5.05
C THR A 209 17.03 11.69 3.92
N MET A 210 16.39 10.52 3.99
CA MET A 210 16.41 9.53 2.91
C MET A 210 15.76 10.06 1.63
N SER A 211 14.63 10.74 1.76
CA SER A 211 13.93 11.30 0.60
C SER A 211 14.66 12.51 0.01
N LEU A 212 15.32 13.31 0.85
CA LEU A 212 16.16 14.43 0.41
C LEU A 212 17.34 13.94 -0.43
N ASP A 213 17.98 12.85 0.00
CA ASP A 213 19.06 12.20 -0.74
C ASP A 213 18.59 11.70 -2.12
N ILE A 214 17.41 11.07 -2.19
CA ILE A 214 16.80 10.63 -3.46
C ILE A 214 16.56 11.84 -4.38
N VAL A 215 15.99 12.93 -3.87
CA VAL A 215 15.74 14.14 -4.65
C VAL A 215 17.04 14.73 -5.20
N ALA A 216 18.11 14.76 -4.38
CA ALA A 216 19.41 15.29 -4.77
C ALA A 216 20.11 14.39 -5.81
N ASN A 217 20.17 13.08 -5.56
CA ASN A 217 20.93 12.14 -6.39
C ASN A 217 20.24 11.77 -7.70
N HIS A 218 18.90 11.75 -7.72
CA HIS A 218 18.11 11.42 -8.90
C HIS A 218 17.50 12.64 -9.61
N GLN A 219 17.84 13.86 -9.16
CA GLN A 219 17.36 15.12 -9.76
C GLN A 219 15.84 15.16 -9.93
N VAL A 220 15.12 14.70 -8.90
CA VAL A 220 13.65 14.66 -8.92
C VAL A 220 13.11 16.08 -9.13
N PRO A 221 12.21 16.31 -10.10
CA PRO A 221 11.67 17.64 -10.35
C PRO A 221 10.81 18.11 -9.17
N THR A 222 11.30 19.12 -8.43
CA THR A 222 10.57 19.71 -7.29
C THR A 222 9.59 20.82 -7.71
N PHE A 223 9.43 21.08 -9.01
CA PHE A 223 8.51 22.09 -9.57
C PHE A 223 8.68 23.51 -8.99
N GLY A 224 9.91 23.88 -8.63
CA GLY A 224 10.23 25.19 -8.04
C GLY A 224 10.04 25.27 -6.52
N PHE A 225 9.62 24.19 -5.87
CA PHE A 225 9.59 24.08 -4.42
C PHE A 225 10.97 23.70 -3.85
N GLU A 226 11.21 24.14 -2.62
CA GLU A 226 12.35 23.70 -1.83
C GLU A 226 12.22 22.17 -1.54
N PRO A 227 13.30 21.38 -1.62
CA PRO A 227 13.23 19.92 -1.52
C PRO A 227 12.53 19.38 -0.26
N ALA A 228 12.78 19.96 0.92
CA ALA A 228 12.12 19.49 2.14
C ALA A 228 10.61 19.75 2.11
N ALA A 229 10.19 20.95 1.68
CA ALA A 229 8.78 21.26 1.48
C ALA A 229 8.12 20.34 0.44
N PHE A 230 8.80 20.05 -0.68
CA PHE A 230 8.33 19.13 -1.71
C PHE A 230 8.08 17.72 -1.15
N ILE A 231 9.00 17.19 -0.35
CA ILE A 231 8.86 15.87 0.27
C ILE A 231 7.66 15.81 1.21
N VAL A 232 7.43 16.85 2.02
CA VAL A 232 6.27 16.92 2.90
C VAL A 232 4.97 16.89 2.08
N MET A 233 4.89 17.67 0.99
CA MET A 233 3.73 17.67 0.10
C MET A 233 3.51 16.32 -0.59
N ALA A 234 4.57 15.70 -1.10
CA ALA A 234 4.51 14.38 -1.74
C ALA A 234 4.01 13.32 -0.75
N ALA A 235 4.52 13.33 0.48
CA ALA A 235 4.06 12.45 1.55
C ALA A 235 2.58 12.68 1.90
N PHE A 236 2.08 13.92 1.89
CA PHE A 236 0.64 14.18 2.05
C PHE A 236 -0.20 13.59 0.92
N VAL A 237 0.24 13.72 -0.34
CA VAL A 237 -0.46 13.13 -1.49
C VAL A 237 -0.53 11.61 -1.34
N GLU A 238 0.59 10.96 -1.00
CA GLU A 238 0.64 9.51 -0.77
C GLU A 238 -0.25 9.07 0.40
N PHE A 239 -0.21 9.79 1.52
CA PHE A 239 -1.04 9.50 2.69
C PHE A 239 -2.53 9.63 2.37
N VAL A 240 -2.94 10.68 1.65
CA VAL A 240 -4.33 10.89 1.24
C VAL A 240 -4.79 9.79 0.28
N VAL A 241 -3.96 9.40 -0.68
CA VAL A 241 -4.23 8.28 -1.59
C VAL A 241 -4.40 6.98 -0.81
N GLY A 242 -3.46 6.67 0.09
CA GLY A 242 -3.52 5.48 0.94
C GLY A 242 -4.77 5.47 1.82
N TYR A 243 -5.09 6.59 2.45
CA TYR A 243 -6.28 6.75 3.28
C TYR A 243 -7.57 6.53 2.47
N LEU A 244 -7.68 7.10 1.27
CA LEU A 244 -8.85 6.89 0.42
C LEU A 244 -9.02 5.42 0.01
N LEU A 245 -7.91 4.70 -0.22
CA LEU A 245 -7.96 3.24 -0.47
C LEU A 245 -8.42 2.46 0.76
N VAL A 246 -7.96 2.83 1.97
CA VAL A 246 -8.41 2.20 3.23
C VAL A 246 -9.91 2.43 3.44
N VAL A 247 -10.41 3.65 3.20
CA VAL A 247 -11.84 3.97 3.30
C VAL A 247 -12.64 3.31 2.16
N GLY A 248 -11.98 3.01 1.04
CA GLY A 248 -12.56 2.33 -0.12
C GLY A 248 -13.33 3.28 -1.04
N ILE A 249 -12.85 4.51 -1.18
CA ILE A 249 -13.47 5.57 -1.97
C ILE A 249 -12.58 5.90 -3.17
N LEU A 250 -13.18 6.15 -4.34
CA LEU A 250 -12.47 6.51 -5.58
C LEU A 250 -11.47 5.46 -6.10
N ASN A 251 -11.61 4.20 -5.69
CA ASN A 251 -10.67 3.11 -6.02
C ASN A 251 -10.24 3.07 -7.51
N ARG A 252 -11.17 3.23 -8.47
CA ARG A 252 -10.82 3.26 -9.90
C ARG A 252 -9.93 4.45 -10.25
N VAL A 253 -10.34 5.65 -9.82
CA VAL A 253 -9.63 6.90 -10.10
C VAL A 253 -8.25 6.87 -9.46
N LEU A 254 -8.16 6.42 -8.21
CA LEU A 254 -6.88 6.24 -7.52
C LEU A 254 -6.01 5.22 -8.22
N GLY A 255 -6.57 4.08 -8.64
CA GLY A 255 -5.85 3.09 -9.44
C GLY A 255 -5.21 3.70 -10.68
N PHE A 256 -5.94 4.51 -11.44
CA PHE A 256 -5.42 5.21 -12.62
C PHE A 256 -4.34 6.25 -12.27
N VAL A 257 -4.62 7.13 -11.30
CA VAL A 257 -3.70 8.20 -10.89
C VAL A 257 -2.39 7.61 -10.38
N VAL A 258 -2.45 6.65 -9.47
CA VAL A 258 -1.26 6.01 -8.86
C VAL A 258 -0.49 5.20 -9.89
N THR A 259 -1.17 4.48 -10.79
CA THR A 259 -0.49 3.77 -11.90
C THR A 259 0.25 4.76 -12.79
N THR A 260 -0.34 5.90 -13.10
CA THR A 260 0.30 6.95 -13.90
C THR A 260 1.53 7.51 -13.18
N ILE A 261 1.42 7.78 -11.87
CA ILE A 261 2.55 8.23 -11.06
C ILE A 261 3.69 7.21 -11.10
N PHE A 262 3.42 5.91 -10.88
CA PHE A 262 4.47 4.89 -10.92
C PHE A 262 5.10 4.70 -12.31
N ILE A 263 4.33 4.90 -13.39
CA ILE A 263 4.89 4.90 -14.74
C ILE A 263 5.83 6.10 -14.93
N LEU A 264 5.47 7.28 -14.42
CA LEU A 264 6.32 8.47 -14.49
C LEU A 264 7.59 8.30 -13.64
N THR A 265 7.49 7.73 -12.45
CA THR A 265 8.68 7.43 -11.61
C THR A 265 9.56 6.36 -12.25
N THR A 266 8.99 5.42 -13.00
CA THR A 266 9.77 4.46 -13.81
C THR A 266 10.63 5.16 -14.87
N MET A 267 10.16 6.28 -15.44
CA MET A 267 10.98 7.08 -16.37
C MET A 267 12.16 7.75 -15.68
N LEU A 268 12.08 7.97 -14.36
CA LEU A 268 13.13 8.61 -13.57
C LEU A 268 14.11 7.60 -12.97
N PHE A 269 13.59 6.52 -12.37
CA PHE A 269 14.36 5.52 -11.62
C PHE A 269 14.70 4.26 -12.43
N GLY A 270 14.16 4.13 -13.64
CA GLY A 270 14.49 3.06 -14.58
C GLY A 270 14.02 1.67 -14.15
N PHE A 271 14.82 0.66 -14.48
CA PHE A 271 14.44 -0.74 -14.33
C PHE A 271 14.26 -1.18 -12.87
N THR A 272 14.98 -0.57 -11.93
CA THR A 272 14.85 -0.83 -10.49
C THR A 272 13.42 -0.58 -10.00
N GLU A 273 12.77 0.46 -10.51
CA GLU A 273 11.38 0.77 -10.18
C GLU A 273 10.42 -0.33 -10.66
N ILE A 274 10.66 -0.85 -11.86
CA ILE A 274 9.86 -1.95 -12.43
C ILE A 274 9.98 -3.18 -11.54
N ILE A 275 11.21 -3.57 -11.15
CA ILE A 275 11.42 -4.73 -10.27
C ILE A 275 10.67 -4.54 -8.94
N GLY A 276 10.81 -3.38 -8.28
CA GLY A 276 10.20 -3.11 -6.98
C GLY A 276 8.68 -2.97 -7.00
N HIS A 277 8.12 -2.33 -8.02
CA HIS A 277 6.72 -1.93 -8.04
C HIS A 277 5.85 -2.77 -8.98
N PHE A 278 6.39 -3.77 -9.68
CA PHE A 278 5.60 -4.59 -10.60
C PHE A 278 4.36 -5.20 -9.94
N MET A 279 4.49 -5.74 -8.72
CA MET A 279 3.35 -6.31 -8.01
C MET A 279 2.29 -5.26 -7.66
N ILE A 280 2.73 -4.04 -7.33
CA ILE A 280 1.81 -2.92 -7.04
C ILE A 280 1.03 -2.54 -8.31
N HIS A 281 1.66 -2.53 -9.49
CA HIS A 281 0.94 -2.32 -10.75
C HIS A 281 -0.18 -3.36 -10.96
N ILE A 282 0.07 -4.64 -10.67
CA ILE A 282 -0.96 -5.69 -10.74
C ILE A 282 -2.12 -5.37 -9.79
N VAL A 283 -1.82 -4.98 -8.55
CA VAL A 283 -2.85 -4.61 -7.55
C VAL A 283 -3.65 -3.38 -7.99
N LEU A 284 -3.01 -2.36 -8.54
CA LEU A 284 -3.67 -1.16 -9.03
C LEU A 284 -4.57 -1.45 -10.23
N ILE A 285 -4.17 -2.32 -11.16
CA ILE A 285 -5.03 -2.78 -12.26
C ILE A 285 -6.27 -3.50 -11.71
N ILE A 286 -6.11 -4.33 -10.67
CA ILE A 286 -7.24 -4.97 -9.98
C ILE A 286 -8.18 -3.91 -9.39
N PHE A 287 -7.65 -2.85 -8.79
CA PHE A 287 -8.46 -1.76 -8.24
C PHE A 287 -9.23 -1.00 -9.32
N ILE A 288 -8.60 -0.80 -10.49
CA ILE A 288 -9.25 -0.24 -11.68
C ILE A 288 -10.40 -1.13 -12.15
N ILE A 289 -10.26 -2.46 -12.09
CA ILE A 289 -11.27 -3.42 -12.54
C ILE A 289 -12.41 -3.59 -11.54
N GLU A 290 -12.10 -3.78 -10.26
CA GLU A 290 -13.08 -3.99 -9.20
C GLU A 290 -13.92 -2.73 -8.97
N GLY A 291 -13.26 -1.60 -8.73
CA GLY A 291 -13.87 -0.27 -8.66
C GLY A 291 -14.90 -0.01 -7.56
N VAL A 292 -15.29 -1.02 -6.80
CA VAL A 292 -16.13 -0.89 -5.61
C VAL A 292 -15.40 -1.48 -4.41
N SER A 293 -15.37 -0.73 -3.32
CA SER A 293 -15.14 -1.34 -2.01
C SER A 293 -16.47 -1.96 -1.57
N PHE A 294 -16.50 -3.27 -1.37
CA PHE A 294 -17.64 -3.97 -0.76
C PHE A 294 -17.85 -3.58 0.71
N TYR A 295 -16.99 -2.70 1.24
CA TYR A 295 -17.16 -2.06 2.53
C TYR A 295 -18.27 -1.01 2.44
N ASN A 296 -19.26 -1.09 3.33
CA ASN A 296 -20.05 0.09 3.65
C ASN A 296 -19.16 0.96 4.53
N PRO A 297 -18.56 2.06 4.01
CA PRO A 297 -17.74 2.90 4.85
C PRO A 297 -18.57 3.36 6.06
N PRO A 298 -17.99 3.48 7.27
CA PRO A 298 -18.69 3.93 8.48
C PRO A 298 -19.37 5.30 8.27
N ILE A 299 -18.94 6.05 7.25
CA ILE A 299 -19.59 7.24 6.71
C ILE A 299 -21.09 7.00 6.44
N LYS A 300 -21.50 5.82 5.93
CA LYS A 300 -22.91 5.47 5.69
C LYS A 300 -23.73 5.29 6.98
N MET A 301 -23.09 5.19 8.16
CA MET A 301 -23.80 5.21 9.44
C MET A 301 -24.40 6.59 9.73
N HIS A 302 -23.87 7.63 9.11
CA HIS A 302 -24.34 9.00 9.23
C HIS A 302 -25.36 9.33 8.15
N LYS A 303 -26.53 9.82 8.57
CA LYS A 303 -27.69 10.05 7.69
C LYS A 303 -27.56 11.31 6.84
N THR A 304 -26.83 12.33 7.32
CA THR A 304 -26.68 13.61 6.60
C THR A 304 -25.28 13.75 6.00
N ARG A 305 -25.18 14.48 4.87
CA ARG A 305 -23.89 14.75 4.22
C ARG A 305 -22.96 15.61 5.08
N VAL A 306 -23.53 16.43 5.96
CA VAL A 306 -22.77 17.26 6.90
C VAL A 306 -22.14 16.39 7.99
N ASP A 307 -22.88 15.42 8.53
CA ASP A 307 -22.33 14.48 9.52
C ASP A 307 -21.22 13.60 8.91
N GLN A 308 -21.37 13.19 7.66
CA GLN A 308 -20.34 12.47 6.90
C GLN A 308 -19.07 13.31 6.70
N PHE A 309 -19.24 14.59 6.35
CA PHE A 309 -18.16 15.56 6.21
C PHE A 309 -17.41 15.70 7.54
N VAL A 310 -18.13 15.98 8.63
CA VAL A 310 -17.55 16.18 9.97
C VAL A 310 -16.86 14.90 10.45
N PHE A 311 -17.46 13.73 10.23
CA PHE A 311 -16.88 12.46 10.61
C PHE A 311 -15.54 12.21 9.93
N ILE A 312 -15.44 12.38 8.60
CA ILE A 312 -14.16 12.16 7.90
C ILE A 312 -13.14 13.22 8.31
N PHE A 313 -13.55 14.49 8.36
CA PHE A 313 -12.67 15.59 8.76
C PHE A 313 -12.02 15.31 10.13
N LEU A 314 -12.84 14.96 11.13
CA LEU A 314 -12.35 14.65 12.47
C LEU A 314 -11.52 13.37 12.49
N ASN A 315 -11.97 12.27 11.86
CA ASN A 315 -11.21 11.02 11.86
C ASN A 315 -9.85 11.15 11.17
N PHE A 316 -9.79 11.92 10.08
CA PHE A 316 -8.54 12.18 9.39
C PHE A 316 -7.58 12.97 10.30
N ILE A 317 -8.05 14.03 10.96
CA ILE A 317 -7.23 14.77 11.93
C ILE A 317 -6.82 13.88 13.11
N PHE A 318 -7.74 13.07 13.66
CA PHE A 318 -7.45 12.16 14.76
C PHE A 318 -6.48 11.04 14.37
N SER A 319 -6.39 10.66 13.09
CA SER A 319 -5.44 9.65 12.64
C SER A 319 -3.99 10.07 12.93
N TYR A 320 -3.69 11.38 12.88
CA TYR A 320 -2.36 11.90 13.21
C TYR A 320 -2.00 11.74 14.69
N ARG A 321 -2.98 11.75 15.60
CA ARG A 321 -2.73 11.52 17.04
C ARG A 321 -2.17 10.12 17.31
N HIS A 322 -2.48 9.14 16.47
CA HIS A 322 -1.97 7.78 16.62
C HIS A 322 -0.64 7.55 15.88
N LEU A 323 -0.23 8.50 15.04
CA LEU A 323 0.99 8.43 14.23
C LEU A 323 2.20 9.10 14.90
N PHE A 324 1.97 10.06 15.80
CA PHE A 324 3.00 10.82 16.52
C PHE A 324 2.84 10.70 18.03
#